data_AF-A0A1V1UG07-F1
#
_entry.id   AF-A0A1V1UG07-F1
#
_cell.length_a   1.000
_cell.length_b   1.000
_cell.length_c   1.000
_cell.angle_alpha   90.00
_cell.angle_beta   90.00
_cell.angle_gamma   90.00
#
_symmetry.space_group_name_H-M   'P 1'
#
loop_
_entity.id
_entity.type
_entity.pdbx_description
1 polymer ?
#
loop_
_entity_poly.entity_id
_entity_poly.type
_entity_poly.pdbx_seq_one_letter_code
_entity_poly.pdbx_strand_id
1 'polypeptide(L)'
;MQHQPCRIGPVRYNPQQGAFEAVVDIMQGAVAIGYAVHFPAPLTAEYDRVMRGLRERAERLHRSGRAGLRMLRLTEHVIAAHSHAA
;
A
#
# COMPACT_ATOMS: atom_id res chain seq x y z
N MET A 1 -15.93 -2.28 9.22
CA MET A 1 -14.64 -2.92 8.87
C MET A 1 -13.52 -2.04 9.39
N GLN A 2 -12.66 -2.58 10.26
CA GLN A 2 -11.49 -1.83 10.75
C GLN A 2 -10.50 -1.71 9.60
N HIS A 3 -10.23 -0.48 9.16
CA HIS A 3 -9.28 -0.19 8.10
C HIS A 3 -7.89 -0.29 8.71
N GLN A 4 -7.18 -1.39 8.46
CA GLN A 4 -5.80 -1.53 8.91
C GLN A 4 -4.96 -0.40 8.31
N PRO A 5 -4.13 0.31 9.11
CA PRO A 5 -3.32 1.40 8.58
C PRO A 5 -2.38 0.86 7.50
N CYS A 6 -2.38 1.53 6.35
CA CYS A 6 -1.57 1.17 5.20
C CYS A 6 -0.89 2.41 4.63
N ARG A 7 0.33 2.23 4.09
CA ARG A 7 1.06 3.25 3.36
C ARG A 7 1.15 2.84 1.90
N ILE A 8 0.71 3.71 1.00
CA ILE A 8 0.90 3.53 -0.44
C ILE A 8 2.20 4.24 -0.82
N GLY A 9 3.14 3.51 -1.44
CA GLY A 9 4.38 4.08 -1.96
C GLY A 9 4.17 4.89 -3.25
N PRO A 10 5.26 5.24 -3.95
CA PRO A 10 5.17 5.91 -5.24
C PRO A 10 4.32 5.11 -6.23
N VAL A 11 3.33 5.78 -6.83
CA VAL A 11 2.45 5.19 -7.85
C VAL A 11 3.03 5.48 -9.22
N ARG A 12 3.13 4.45 -10.06
CA ARG A 12 3.58 4.54 -11.47
C ARG A 12 2.47 4.06 -12.38
N TYR A 13 2.44 4.55 -13.61
CA TYR A 13 1.55 4.03 -14.64
C TYR A 13 2.34 3.17 -15.63
N ASN A 14 1.82 2.00 -15.96
CA ASN A 14 2.35 1.09 -16.97
C ASN A 14 1.43 1.14 -18.20
N PRO A 15 1.82 1.86 -19.28
CA PRO A 15 1.00 2.02 -20.47
C PRO A 15 0.77 0.70 -21.23
N GLN A 16 1.73 -0.22 -21.19
CA GLN A 16 1.62 -1.51 -21.88
C GLN A 16 0.51 -2.38 -21.29
N GLN A 17 0.27 -2.26 -19.98
CA GLN A 17 -0.78 -3.01 -19.29
C GLN A 17 -2.04 -2.18 -18.98
N GLY A 18 -2.02 -0.87 -19.22
CA GLY A 18 -3.12 0.02 -18.85
C GLY A 18 -3.41 -0.04 -17.35
N ALA A 19 -2.37 0.02 -16.51
CA ALA A 19 -2.48 -0.21 -15.08
C ALA A 19 -1.59 0.72 -14.25
N PHE A 20 -2.06 1.03 -13.04
CA PHE A 20 -1.26 1.68 -12.01
C PHE A 20 -0.55 0.64 -11.16
N GLU A 21 0.71 0.88 -10.82
CA GLU A 21 1.55 -0.02 -10.04
C GLU A 21 2.09 0.71 -8.82
N ALA A 22 2.10 0.03 -7.67
CA ALA A 22 2.69 0.55 -6.44
C ALA A 22 3.09 -0.60 -5.50
N VAL A 23 3.94 -0.28 -4.54
CA VAL A 23 4.10 -1.11 -3.33
C VAL A 23 3.21 -0.51 -2.25
N VAL A 24 2.34 -1.34 -1.66
CA VAL A 24 1.48 -0.94 -0.55
C VAL A 24 1.90 -1.71 0.69
N ASP A 25 2.26 -0.98 1.73
CA ASP A 25 2.67 -1.54 3.02
C ASP A 25 1.46 -1.60 3.95
N ILE A 26 1.19 -2.80 4.49
CA ILE A 26 0.19 -3.02 5.53
C ILE A 26 0.90 -3.18 6.87
N MET A 27 0.49 -2.39 7.85
CA MET A 27 1.10 -2.39 9.18
C MET A 27 0.51 -3.51 10.04
N GLN A 28 1.37 -4.38 10.58
CA GLN A 28 1.05 -5.42 11.55
C GLN A 28 1.96 -5.28 12.77
N GLY A 29 1.47 -4.58 13.80
CA GLY A 29 2.28 -4.26 14.97
C GLY A 29 3.51 -3.43 14.58
N ALA A 30 4.69 -3.93 14.92
CA ALA A 30 5.98 -3.30 14.62
C ALA A 30 6.57 -3.70 13.24
N VAL A 31 5.77 -4.33 12.37
CA VAL A 31 6.21 -4.78 11.06
C VAL A 31 5.34 -4.17 9.97
N ALA A 32 5.99 -3.70 8.91
CA ALA A 32 5.35 -3.34 7.66
C ALA A 32 5.53 -4.46 6.64
N ILE A 33 4.42 -4.97 6.10
CA ILE A 33 4.46 -5.98 5.04
C ILE A 33 4.06 -5.33 3.72
N GLY A 34 5.01 -5.25 2.80
CA GLY A 34 4.86 -4.62 1.49
C GLY A 34 4.38 -5.60 0.42
N TYR A 35 3.34 -5.18 -0.31
CA TYR A 35 2.72 -5.91 -1.42
C TYR A 35 2.88 -5.12 -2.72
N ALA A 36 3.54 -5.70 -3.71
CA ALA A 36 3.52 -5.18 -5.07
C ALA A 36 2.12 -5.41 -5.67
N VAL A 37 1.44 -4.34 -6.02
CA VAL A 37 0.09 -4.37 -6.59
C VAL A 37 0.08 -3.63 -7.91
N HIS A 38 -0.67 -4.18 -8.86
CA HIS A 38 -1.08 -3.51 -10.08
C HIS A 38 -2.59 -3.24 -9.97
N PHE A 39 -3.13 -2.18 -10.58
CA PHE A 39 -4.55 -1.85 -10.63
C PHE A 39 -4.90 -1.37 -12.05
N PRO A 40 -5.60 -2.19 -12.86
CA PRO A 40 -6.04 -1.84 -14.20
C PRO A 40 -7.03 -0.68 -14.17
N ALA A 41 -6.66 0.41 -14.81
CA ALA A 41 -7.48 1.60 -14.99
C ALA A 41 -6.80 2.50 -16.04
N PRO A 42 -7.55 3.30 -16.82
CA PRO A 42 -6.95 4.26 -17.75
C PRO A 42 -6.12 5.31 -16.99
N LEU A 43 -5.13 5.90 -17.66
CA LEU A 43 -4.30 6.98 -17.09
C LEU A 43 -5.14 8.17 -16.56
N THR A 44 -6.29 8.42 -17.17
CA THR A 44 -7.24 9.48 -16.80
C THR A 44 -8.18 9.08 -15.66
N ALA A 45 -8.00 7.91 -15.04
CA ALA A 45 -8.84 7.49 -13.93
C ALA A 45 -8.69 8.43 -12.72
N GLU A 46 -9.82 8.68 -12.06
CA GLU A 46 -9.87 9.47 -10.83
C GLU A 46 -8.88 8.95 -9.77
N TYR A 47 -8.15 9.88 -9.17
CA TYR A 47 -7.12 9.59 -8.17
C TYR A 47 -7.65 8.70 -7.03
N ASP A 48 -8.79 9.05 -6.45
CA ASP A 48 -9.39 8.31 -5.33
C ASP A 48 -9.76 6.88 -5.71
N ARG A 49 -10.18 6.66 -6.96
CA ARG A 49 -10.48 5.33 -7.48
C ARG A 49 -9.20 4.49 -7.57
N VAL A 50 -8.10 5.07 -8.05
CA VAL A 50 -6.80 4.40 -8.15
C VAL A 50 -6.27 4.04 -6.76
N MET A 51 -6.25 5.00 -5.84
CA MET A 51 -5.73 4.80 -4.49
C MET A 51 -6.52 3.75 -3.71
N ARG A 52 -7.86 3.79 -3.81
CA ARG A 52 -8.73 2.77 -3.24
C ARG A 52 -8.47 1.38 -3.86
N GLY A 53 -8.36 1.31 -5.18
CA GLY A 53 -8.10 0.07 -5.90
C GLY A 53 -6.76 -0.59 -5.52
N LEU A 54 -5.69 0.20 -5.40
CA LEU A 54 -4.37 -0.29 -4.97
C LEU A 54 -4.43 -0.83 -3.52
N ARG A 55 -5.07 -0.09 -2.62
CA ARG A 55 -5.28 -0.50 -1.22
C ARG A 55 -6.06 -1.82 -1.13
N GLU A 56 -7.22 -1.90 -1.76
CA GLU A 56 -8.09 -3.09 -1.70
C GLU A 56 -7.37 -4.35 -2.23
N ARG A 57 -6.54 -4.19 -3.28
CA ARG A 57 -5.73 -5.29 -3.81
C ARG A 57 -4.66 -5.75 -2.83
N ALA A 58 -3.98 -4.83 -2.17
CA ALA A 58 -2.98 -5.16 -1.15
C ALA A 58 -3.63 -5.88 0.04
N GLU A 59 -4.77 -5.38 0.52
CA GLU A 59 -5.52 -6.02 1.60
C GLU A 59 -6.00 -7.42 1.22
N ARG A 60 -6.43 -7.62 -0.03
CA ARG A 60 -6.81 -8.94 -0.51
C ARG A 60 -5.63 -9.91 -0.54
N LEU A 61 -4.46 -9.47 -1.02
CA LEU A 61 -3.24 -10.28 -1.00
C LEU A 61 -2.85 -10.64 0.44
N HIS A 62 -2.91 -9.65 1.34
CA HIS A 62 -2.62 -9.81 2.76
C HIS A 62 -3.51 -10.86 3.42
N ARG A 63 -4.83 -10.74 3.26
CA ARG A 63 -5.80 -11.70 3.83
C ARG A 63 -5.69 -13.10 3.23
N SER A 64 -5.37 -13.20 1.94
CA SER A 64 -5.30 -14.51 1.26
C SER A 64 -4.09 -15.35 1.65
N GLY A 65 -3.04 -14.74 2.21
CA GLY A 65 -1.74 -15.41 2.42
C GLY A 65 -1.01 -15.80 1.14
N ARG A 66 -1.61 -15.59 -0.05
CA ARG A 66 -1.09 -15.97 -1.37
C ARG A 66 -0.28 -14.84 -2.02
N ALA A 67 0.57 -14.18 -1.25
CA ALA A 67 1.55 -13.27 -1.83
C ALA A 67 2.73 -14.10 -2.31
N GLY A 68 2.85 -14.32 -3.62
CA GLY A 68 3.99 -15.04 -4.21
C GLY A 68 5.32 -14.41 -3.78
N LEU A 69 5.37 -13.08 -3.71
CA LEU A 69 6.46 -12.31 -3.12
C LEU A 69 5.88 -11.24 -2.18
N ARG A 70 6.48 -11.07 -1.01
CA ARG A 70 6.18 -10.00 -0.05
C ARG A 70 7.47 -9.44 0.52
N MET A 71 7.51 -8.13 0.76
CA MET A 71 8.65 -7.49 1.41
C MET A 71 8.34 -7.33 2.89
N LEU A 72 9.16 -7.91 3.77
CA LEU A 72 9.07 -7.67 5.21
C LEU A 72 10.00 -6.50 5.55
N ARG A 73 9.48 -5.48 6.21
CA ARG A 73 10.30 -4.40 6.79
C ARG A 73 9.99 -4.31 8.28
N LEU A 74 11.03 -4.36 9.09
CA LEU A 74 10.94 -3.93 10.48
C LEU A 74 10.74 -2.42 10.46
N THR A 75 9.63 -1.97 11.00
CA THR A 75 9.47 -0.55 11.30
C THR A 75 10.10 -0.34 12.67
N GLU A 76 11.22 0.39 12.70
CA GLU A 76 11.59 1.07 13.93
C GLU A 76 10.37 1.89 14.35
N HIS A 77 9.93 1.72 15.60
CA HIS A 77 9.02 2.68 16.21
C HIS A 77 9.73 4.03 16.15
N VAL A 78 9.47 4.82 15.12
CA VAL A 78 9.80 6.23 15.14
C VAL A 78 8.86 6.82 16.19
N ILE A 79 9.33 6.87 17.44
CA ILE A 79 8.78 7.73 18.48
C ILE A 79 9.04 9.17 18.00
N ALA A 80 8.23 9.64 17.06
CA ALA A 80 8.19 11.05 16.65
C ALA A 80 6.76 11.56 16.79
N ALA A 81 6.33 11.66 18.04
CA ALA A 81 5.31 12.61 18.44
C ALA A 81 5.59 12.88 19.92
N HIS A 82 6.30 13.98 20.22
CA HIS A 82 6.21 14.84 21.42
C HIS A 82 7.40 15.82 21.41
N SER A 83 7.36 16.83 20.54
CA SER A 83 8.12 18.07 20.76
C SER A 83 7.61 19.18 19.84
N HIS A 84 6.37 19.61 20.09
CA HIS A 84 5.98 21.00 19.86
C HIS A 84 4.91 21.37 20.88
N ALA A 85 5.36 21.76 22.07
CA ALA A 85 4.62 22.55 23.03
C ALA A 85 5.61 23.11 24.06
N ALA A 86 6.15 24.29 23.77
CA ALA A 86 6.49 25.38 24.70
C ALA A 86 7.11 26.51 23.89
#